data_AF-A0A7S1VML4-F1
#
_entry.id   AF-A0A7S1VML4-F1
#
_cell.length_a   1.000
_cell.length_b   1.000
_cell.length_c   1.000
_cell.angle_alpha   90.00
_cell.angle_beta   90.00
_cell.angle_gamma   90.00
#
_symmetry.space_group_name_H-M   'P 1'
#
loop_
_entity.id
_entity.type
_entity.pdbx_description
1 polymer ?
#
loop_
_entity_poly.entity_id
_entity_poly.type
_entity_poly.pdbx_seq_one_letter_code
_entity_poly.pdbx_strand_id
1 'polypeptide(L)'
;VADVRRHLLEWLVALLLLATWFIVTLKLEVPGCPTGYMGPGGPLVGDPLGSLVNCTGGAAGYLDRLVFGEAHLYPTPTCAETYHTGAYDPEGLLGNLTSIFI
;
A
#
# COMPACT_ATOMS: atom_id res chain seq x y z
N VAL A 1 15.36 -26.20 -10.01
CA VAL A 1 14.36 -27.29 -9.92
C VAL A 1 14.50 -28.12 -8.64
N ALA A 2 15.71 -28.58 -8.25
CA ALA A 2 15.89 -29.34 -7.01
C ALA A 2 15.54 -28.53 -5.74
N ASP A 3 15.84 -27.24 -5.74
CA ASP A 3 15.53 -26.29 -4.67
C ASP A 3 14.01 -26.10 -4.47
N VAL A 4 13.30 -25.64 -5.50
CA VAL A 4 11.84 -25.54 -5.54
C VAL A 4 11.14 -26.82 -5.11
N ARG A 5 11.64 -28.00 -5.52
CA ARG A 5 11.02 -29.28 -5.16
C ARG A 5 11.19 -29.63 -3.68
N ARG A 6 12.29 -29.23 -3.05
CA ARG A 6 12.56 -29.49 -1.63
C ARG A 6 11.84 -28.50 -0.72
N HIS A 7 11.71 -27.26 -1.16
CA HIS A 7 11.07 -26.15 -0.43
C HIS A 7 9.69 -25.79 -0.98
N LEU A 8 8.99 -26.77 -1.56
CA LEU A 8 7.74 -26.55 -2.29
C LEU A 8 6.66 -25.86 -1.43
N LEU A 9 6.59 -26.21 -0.15
CA LEU A 9 5.66 -25.57 0.80
C LEU A 9 6.03 -24.10 1.06
N GLU A 10 7.31 -23.80 1.25
CA GLU A 10 7.80 -22.42 1.48
C GLU A 10 7.50 -21.54 0.26
N TRP A 11 7.77 -22.06 -0.95
CA TRP A 11 7.44 -21.39 -2.20
C TRP A 11 5.93 -21.15 -2.36
N LEU A 12 5.09 -22.13 -2.01
CA LEU A 12 3.63 -21.97 -2.04
C LEU A 12 3.17 -20.87 -1.07
N VAL A 13 3.71 -20.83 0.16
CA VAL A 13 3.37 -19.78 1.13
C VAL A 13 3.81 -18.41 0.63
N ALA A 14 5.02 -18.28 0.09
CA ALA A 14 5.50 -17.01 -0.45
C ALA A 14 4.64 -16.53 -1.63
N LEU A 15 4.28 -17.43 -2.55
CA LEU A 15 3.41 -17.10 -3.69
C LEU A 15 1.99 -16.71 -3.25
N LEU A 16 1.44 -17.35 -2.23
CA LEU A 16 0.13 -17.01 -1.67
C LEU A 16 0.14 -15.62 -1.02
N LEU A 17 1.20 -15.28 -0.27
CA LEU A 17 1.36 -13.96 0.33
C LEU A 17 1.47 -12.87 -0.74
N LEU A 18 2.25 -13.12 -1.80
CA LEU A 18 2.37 -12.20 -2.93
C LEU A 18 1.06 -12.04 -3.70
N ALA A 19 0.34 -13.13 -3.96
CA ALA A 19 -0.97 -13.09 -4.60
C ALA A 19 -1.97 -12.28 -3.76
N THR A 20 -1.97 -12.48 -2.45
CA THR A 20 -2.80 -11.71 -1.51
C THR A 20 -2.45 -10.22 -1.57
N TRP A 21 -1.16 -9.88 -1.57
CA TRP A 21 -0.70 -8.49 -1.73
C TRP A 21 -1.24 -7.88 -3.03
N PHE A 22 -1.10 -8.55 -4.18
CA PHE A 22 -1.63 -8.04 -5.46
C PHE A 22 -3.15 -7.85 -5.44
N ILE A 23 -3.90 -8.83 -4.89
CA ILE A 23 -5.35 -8.75 -4.81
C ILE A 23 -5.74 -7.54 -3.95
N VAL A 24 -5.16 -7.39 -2.77
CA VAL A 24 -5.47 -6.27 -1.88
C VAL A 24 -5.13 -4.94 -2.53
N THR A 25 -3.90 -4.78 -3.03
CA THR A 25 -3.45 -3.49 -3.57
C THR A 25 -4.20 -3.09 -4.85
N LEU A 26 -4.58 -4.04 -5.70
CA LEU A 26 -5.21 -3.76 -7.00
C LEU A 26 -6.74 -3.84 -7.01
N LYS A 27 -7.36 -4.53 -6.05
CA LYS A 27 -8.82 -4.76 -6.02
C LYS A 27 -9.53 -4.12 -4.83
N LEU A 28 -8.82 -3.72 -3.78
CA LEU A 28 -9.46 -3.04 -2.66
C LEU A 28 -9.94 -1.66 -3.10
N GLU A 29 -11.25 -1.45 -2.98
CA GLU A 29 -11.88 -0.15 -3.25
C GLU A 29 -11.70 0.76 -2.04
N VAL A 30 -10.95 1.84 -2.23
CA VAL A 30 -10.77 2.86 -1.20
C VAL A 30 -11.80 3.97 -1.41
N PRO A 31 -12.60 4.34 -0.40
CA PRO A 31 -13.62 5.37 -0.54
C PRO A 31 -13.03 6.70 -1.05
N GLY A 32 -13.52 7.18 -2.19
CA GLY A 32 -13.09 8.46 -2.77
C GLY A 32 -11.79 8.40 -3.60
N CYS A 33 -11.20 7.22 -3.81
CA CYS A 33 -9.97 7.04 -4.59
C CYS A 33 -10.18 6.05 -5.74
N PRO A 34 -9.46 6.20 -6.87
CA PRO A 34 -9.52 5.22 -7.96
C PRO A 34 -8.95 3.86 -7.53
N THR A 35 -9.62 2.77 -7.92
CA THR A 35 -9.20 1.41 -7.58
C THR A 35 -7.81 1.10 -8.14
N GLY A 36 -6.94 0.53 -7.30
CA GLY A 36 -5.56 0.21 -7.67
C GLY A 36 -4.58 1.38 -7.64
N TYR A 37 -5.00 2.55 -7.14
CA TYR A 37 -4.09 3.68 -6.91
C TYR A 37 -3.06 3.35 -5.83
N MET A 38 -1.79 3.67 -6.09
CA MET A 38 -0.66 3.44 -5.15
C MET A 38 0.20 4.70 -4.95
N GLY A 39 -0.19 5.83 -5.53
CA GLY A 39 0.62 7.04 -5.56
C GLY A 39 0.55 7.87 -4.27
N PRO A 40 1.29 8.99 -4.23
CA PRO A 40 1.32 9.89 -3.06
C PRO A 40 0.01 10.65 -2.83
N GLY A 41 -0.89 10.70 -3.83
CA GLY A 41 -2.12 11.49 -3.78
C GLY A 41 -1.85 12.99 -3.78
N GLY A 42 -2.89 13.75 -3.47
CA GLY A 42 -2.79 15.19 -3.25
C GLY A 42 -3.10 16.05 -4.47
N PRO A 43 -3.17 17.38 -4.26
CA PRO A 43 -3.62 18.34 -5.26
C PRO A 43 -2.64 18.49 -6.43
N LEU A 44 -1.35 18.23 -6.21
CA LEU A 44 -0.32 18.33 -7.25
C LEU A 44 -0.33 17.15 -8.25
N VAL A 45 -0.96 16.03 -7.89
CA VAL A 45 -1.04 14.85 -8.77
C VAL A 45 -2.17 14.99 -9.80
N GLY A 46 -3.04 16.00 -9.63
CA GLY A 46 -3.87 16.61 -10.68
C GLY A 46 -4.42 15.67 -11.75
N ASP A 47 -5.46 14.91 -11.42
CA ASP A 47 -6.20 14.11 -12.41
C ASP A 47 -7.38 14.94 -12.96
N PRO A 48 -7.76 14.84 -14.26
CA PRO A 48 -8.96 15.51 -14.79
C PRO A 48 -10.28 15.02 -14.15
N LEU A 49 -10.25 13.87 -13.45
CA LEU A 49 -11.41 13.19 -12.87
C LEU A 49 -11.73 13.56 -11.42
N GLY A 50 -10.85 14.28 -10.72
CA GLY A 50 -11.11 14.67 -9.33
C GLY A 50 -9.84 14.87 -8.49
N SER A 51 -10.06 15.39 -7.28
CA SER A 51 -9.01 15.64 -6.30
C SER A 51 -8.57 14.32 -5.66
N LEU A 52 -7.33 13.88 -5.89
CA LEU A 52 -6.69 12.73 -5.19
C LEU A 52 -6.29 13.08 -3.75
N VAL A 53 -6.91 14.10 -3.15
CA VAL A 53 -6.67 14.51 -1.77
C VAL A 53 -7.08 13.38 -0.84
N ASN A 54 -6.22 13.07 0.13
CA ASN A 54 -6.35 11.95 1.08
C ASN A 54 -6.25 10.54 0.47
N CYS A 55 -5.85 10.41 -0.80
CA CYS A 55 -5.59 9.10 -1.42
C CYS A 55 -4.15 8.59 -1.25
N THR A 56 -3.38 9.17 -0.33
CA THR A 56 -1.96 8.84 -0.11
C THR A 56 -1.77 7.36 0.23
N GLY A 57 -1.01 6.67 -0.63
CA GLY A 57 -0.70 5.25 -0.51
C GLY A 57 -1.87 4.31 -0.85
N GLY A 58 -3.00 4.85 -1.31
CA GLY A 58 -4.18 4.07 -1.72
C GLY A 58 -4.58 3.00 -0.72
N ALA A 59 -4.65 1.75 -1.18
CA ALA A 59 -5.06 0.60 -0.36
C ALA A 59 -4.13 0.35 0.84
N ALA A 60 -2.81 0.54 0.69
CA ALA A 60 -1.86 0.35 1.78
C ALA A 60 -2.07 1.39 2.88
N GLY A 61 -2.06 2.68 2.54
CA GLY A 61 -2.30 3.74 3.51
C GLY A 61 -3.70 3.66 4.15
N TYR A 62 -4.71 3.19 3.42
CA TYR A 62 -6.05 2.97 3.98
C TYR A 62 -6.05 1.87 5.05
N LEU A 63 -5.41 0.73 4.75
CA LEU A 63 -5.29 -0.38 5.70
C LEU A 63 -4.44 -0.03 6.92
N ASP A 64 -3.35 0.71 6.73
CA ASP A 64 -2.49 1.13 7.83
C ASP A 64 -3.26 2.00 8.85
N ARG A 65 -4.11 2.91 8.35
CA ARG A 65 -5.01 3.72 9.19
C ARG A 65 -6.06 2.87 9.90
N LEU A 66 -6.61 1.85 9.24
CA LEU A 66 -7.61 0.96 9.84
C LEU A 66 -7.03 0.05 10.92
N VAL A 67 -5.84 -0.50 10.69
CA VAL A 67 -5.24 -1.52 11.55
C VAL A 67 -4.45 -0.91 12.70
N PHE A 68 -3.60 0.09 12.42
CA PHE A 68 -2.74 0.71 13.43
C PHE A 68 -3.37 1.97 14.05
N GLY A 69 -4.31 2.60 13.34
CA GLY A 69 -4.88 3.88 13.73
C GLY A 69 -3.93 5.05 13.45
N GLU A 70 -4.46 6.26 13.39
CA GLU A 70 -3.65 7.44 13.05
C GLU A 70 -2.57 7.77 14.09
N ALA A 71 -2.73 7.34 15.34
CA ALA A 71 -1.76 7.56 16.41
C ALA A 71 -0.43 6.81 16.20
N HIS A 72 -0.40 5.77 15.36
CA HIS A 72 0.78 4.95 15.09
C HIS A 72 1.44 5.29 13.74
N LEU A 73 0.83 6.19 12.96
CA LEU A 73 1.38 6.66 11.70
C LEU A 73 2.22 7.91 11.93
N TYR A 74 3.16 8.19 11.02
CA TYR A 74 3.89 9.45 11.06
C TYR A 74 2.90 10.60 10.81
N PRO A 75 2.71 11.52 11.77
CA PRO A 75 1.71 12.58 11.64
C PRO A 75 2.12 13.64 10.61
N THR A 76 3.43 13.86 10.45
CA THR A 76 4.02 14.79 9.48
C THR A 76 5.11 14.07 8.68
N PRO A 77 4.74 13.21 7.72
CA PRO A 77 5.70 12.51 6.88
C PRO A 77 6.43 13.51 5.97
N THR A 78 7.61 13.15 5.48
CA THR A 78 8.43 14.00 4.61
C THR A 78 7.68 14.43 3.33
N CYS A 79 6.75 13.60 2.86
CA CYS A 79 5.92 13.87 1.69
C CYS A 79 4.76 14.84 1.95
N ALA A 80 4.48 15.20 3.21
CA ALA A 80 3.33 16.01 3.59
C ALA A 80 3.40 17.43 3.00
N GLU A 81 4.58 18.05 2.96
CA GLU A 81 4.73 19.39 2.41
C GLU A 81 4.51 19.42 0.89
N THR A 82 5.03 18.41 0.18
CA THR A 82 4.93 18.34 -1.28
C THR A 82 3.54 17.93 -1.74
N TYR A 83 2.95 16.90 -1.14
CA TYR A 83 1.71 16.30 -1.62
C TYR A 83 0.49 16.62 -0.75
N HIS A 84 0.64 17.48 0.27
CA HIS A 84 -0.40 17.79 1.25
C HIS A 84 -1.05 16.53 1.83
N THR A 85 -0.21 15.54 2.16
CA THR A 85 -0.66 14.24 2.70
C THR A 85 -0.99 14.38 4.18
N GLY A 86 -1.98 13.62 4.65
CA GLY A 86 -2.19 13.40 6.08
C GLY A 86 -1.15 12.43 6.67
N ALA A 87 -1.46 11.88 7.85
CA ALA A 87 -0.62 10.87 8.48
C ALA A 87 -0.43 9.65 7.56
N TYR A 88 0.81 9.20 7.41
CA TYR A 88 1.18 8.15 6.46
C TYR A 88 2.44 7.39 6.91
N ASP A 89 2.45 6.08 6.72
CA ASP A 89 3.60 5.22 6.96
C ASP A 89 4.03 4.54 5.65
N PRO A 90 5.27 4.77 5.15
CA PRO A 90 5.75 4.11 3.94
C PRO A 90 6.05 2.62 4.12
N GLU A 91 6.24 2.14 5.36
CA GLU A 91 6.63 0.75 5.64
C GLU A 91 5.41 -0.14 5.93
N GLY A 92 4.50 0.33 6.79
CA GLY A 92 3.12 -0.14 6.95
C GLY A 92 2.89 -1.66 7.01
N LEU A 93 1.63 -2.06 6.85
CA LEU A 93 1.20 -3.45 6.85
C LEU A 93 1.56 -4.16 5.54
N LEU A 94 1.38 -3.46 4.41
CA LEU A 94 1.59 -4.02 3.07
C LEU A 94 2.97 -3.71 2.48
N GLY A 95 3.70 -2.71 2.98
CA GLY A 95 4.95 -2.26 2.38
C GLY A 95 6.05 -3.32 2.41
N ASN A 96 6.09 -4.13 3.47
CA ASN A 96 7.14 -5.14 3.68
C ASN A 96 6.85 -6.53 3.06
N LEU A 97 5.62 -6.80 2.61
CA LEU A 97 5.24 -8.15 2.18
C LEU A 97 5.93 -8.59 0.87
N THR A 98 6.33 -7.65 0.03
CA THR A 98 6.99 -7.94 -1.26
C THR A 98 8.47 -8.28 -1.10
N SER A 99 9.11 -7.90 0.02
CA SER A 99 10.52 -8.19 0.30
C SER A 99 10.82 -9.68 0.50
N ILE A 100 9.80 -10.54 0.61
CA ILE A 100 9.97 -12.00 0.70
C ILE A 100 10.62 -12.63 -0.55
N PHE A 101 10.63 -11.90 -1.67
CA PHE A 101 11.24 -12.33 -2.95
C PHE A 101 12.52 -11.56 -3.32
N ILE A 102 13.05 -10.73 -2.41
CA ILE A 102 14.34 -10.01 -2.57
C ILE A 102 15.42 -10.71 -1.75
#